data_AF-U9U9V8-F1
#
_entry.id   AF-U9U9V8-F1
#
_cell.length_a   1.000
_cell.length_b   1.000
_cell.length_c   1.000
_cell.angle_alpha   90.00
_cell.angle_beta   90.00
_cell.angle_gamma   90.00
#
_symmetry.space_group_name_H-M   'P 1'
#
loop_
_entity.id
_entity.type
_entity.pdbx_description
1 polymer ?
#
loop_
_entity_poly.entity_id
_entity_poly.type
_entity_poly.pdbx_seq_one_letter_code
_entity_poly.pdbx_strand_id
1 'polypeptide(L)'
;MYMKLRQKSFTNSDLIELEILINKFCKEFVTVFSEYSQSQCKIPKLHVLRYYIIPFIKLYGSTNGISTKTYKTLYKKNVKIPYRMTNKKNYISQMLNTVQRQYLAKKQKLTKTRRSSGFQNLLWTYKITEINMAVSQIKQDDNIHHLYKEGFDNLLNGFDEFIMENDVIYNNEFGYFKIYSTVAIESTDIIRTTESFYGNDWFSDIVVFSSEKTEKTEKTSMWYGKALLLLEFFPQDLSEPINLVLVRWYNEIDEVYGCPRLQLTDQYTCIYLDSVDMSVHIVPRNNCEDEYFVNRYVF
;
A
#
# COMPACT_ATOMS: atom_id res chain seq x y z
N MET A 1 -19.96 -31.68 0.02
CA MET A 1 -20.92 -30.57 0.27
C MET A 1 -20.28 -29.19 0.14
N TYR A 2 -19.32 -28.79 0.99
CA TYR A 2 -18.76 -27.43 1.00
C TYR A 2 -18.16 -26.97 -0.34
N MET A 3 -17.37 -27.82 -1.01
CA MET A 3 -16.78 -27.48 -2.31
C MET A 3 -17.85 -27.30 -3.40
N LYS A 4 -18.96 -28.07 -3.36
CA LYS A 4 -20.08 -27.91 -4.30
C LYS A 4 -20.84 -26.60 -4.10
N LEU A 5 -21.04 -26.17 -2.84
CA LEU A 5 -21.65 -24.85 -2.55
C LEU A 5 -20.84 -23.66 -3.09
N ARG A 6 -19.57 -23.86 -3.46
CA ARG A 6 -18.69 -22.83 -4.03
C ARG A 6 -18.64 -22.82 -5.55
N GLN A 7 -19.41 -23.66 -6.23
CA GLN A 7 -19.45 -23.66 -7.69
C GLN A 7 -20.04 -22.35 -8.24
N LYS A 8 -19.51 -21.92 -9.40
CA LYS A 8 -19.96 -20.68 -10.08
C LYS A 8 -21.33 -20.86 -10.76
N SER A 9 -21.65 -22.08 -11.18
CA SER A 9 -22.89 -22.46 -11.83
C SER A 9 -23.32 -23.84 -11.36
N PHE A 10 -24.61 -24.14 -11.48
CA PHE A 10 -25.21 -25.41 -11.09
C PHE A 10 -26.06 -25.95 -12.24
N THR A 11 -25.89 -27.22 -12.58
CA THR A 11 -26.85 -27.96 -13.41
C THR A 11 -27.97 -28.55 -12.55
N ASN A 12 -29.08 -28.97 -13.16
CA ASN A 12 -30.16 -29.64 -12.41
C ASN A 12 -29.68 -30.91 -11.69
N SER A 13 -28.78 -31.68 -12.29
CA SER A 13 -28.14 -32.84 -11.65
C SER A 13 -27.28 -32.43 -10.45
N ASP A 14 -26.53 -31.32 -10.55
CA ASP A 14 -25.74 -30.82 -9.42
C ASP A 14 -26.61 -30.43 -8.22
N LEU A 15 -27.79 -29.85 -8.47
CA LEU A 15 -28.72 -29.47 -7.42
C LEU A 15 -29.30 -30.68 -6.70
N ILE A 16 -29.66 -31.74 -7.43
CA ILE A 16 -30.17 -32.99 -6.86
C ILE A 16 -29.09 -33.64 -6.00
N GLU A 17 -27.86 -33.74 -6.49
CA GLU A 17 -26.75 -34.31 -5.74
C GLU A 17 -26.43 -33.46 -4.49
N LEU A 18 -26.45 -32.13 -4.63
CA LEU A 18 -26.22 -31.20 -3.53
C LEU A 18 -27.31 -31.33 -2.45
N GLU A 19 -28.57 -31.51 -2.84
CA GLU A 19 -29.69 -31.72 -1.92
C GLU A 19 -29.51 -33.02 -1.12
N ILE A 20 -29.12 -34.11 -1.78
CA ILE A 20 -28.81 -35.39 -1.12
C ILE A 20 -27.68 -35.21 -0.10
N LEU A 21 -26.60 -34.52 -0.51
CA LEU A 21 -25.45 -34.26 0.35
C LEU A 21 -25.81 -33.39 1.56
N ILE A 22 -26.62 -32.35 1.38
CA ILE A 22 -27.10 -31.48 2.47
C ILE A 22 -27.97 -32.29 3.44
N ASN A 23 -28.91 -33.08 2.92
CA ASN A 23 -29.80 -33.88 3.75
C ASN A 23 -29.05 -34.94 4.57
N LYS A 24 -28.06 -35.61 3.96
CA LYS A 24 -27.18 -36.55 4.65
C LYS A 24 -26.38 -35.85 5.75
N PHE A 25 -25.72 -34.74 5.42
CA PHE A 25 -24.94 -33.95 6.37
C PHE A 25 -25.78 -33.44 7.55
N CYS A 26 -26.96 -32.87 7.29
CA CYS A 26 -27.81 -32.35 8.37
C CYS A 26 -28.32 -33.46 9.30
N LYS A 27 -28.63 -34.64 8.76
CA LYS A 27 -29.02 -35.80 9.58
C LYS A 27 -27.86 -36.26 10.46
N GLU A 28 -26.69 -36.50 9.86
CA GLU A 28 -25.49 -36.93 10.58
C GLU A 28 -25.05 -35.92 11.65
N PHE A 29 -25.10 -34.62 11.32
CA PHE A 29 -24.76 -33.55 12.25
C PHE A 29 -25.68 -33.55 13.48
N VAL A 30 -26.98 -33.67 13.29
CA VAL A 30 -27.93 -33.71 14.43
C VAL A 30 -27.74 -34.99 15.24
N THR A 31 -27.55 -36.14 14.60
CA THR A 31 -27.35 -37.41 15.33
C THR A 31 -26.09 -37.37 16.20
N VAL A 32 -24.99 -36.79 15.72
CA VAL A 32 -23.73 -36.75 16.46
C VAL A 32 -23.73 -35.69 17.55
N PHE A 33 -24.30 -34.51 17.29
CA PHE A 33 -24.14 -33.34 18.17
C PHE A 33 -25.35 -33.01 19.04
N SER A 34 -26.48 -33.72 18.88
CA SER A 34 -27.71 -33.43 19.64
C SER A 34 -27.53 -33.56 21.15
N GLU A 35 -26.77 -34.56 21.61
CA GLU A 35 -26.48 -34.79 23.04
C GLU A 35 -25.63 -33.67 23.66
N TYR A 36 -24.79 -33.03 22.85
CA TYR A 36 -23.89 -31.95 23.29
C TYR A 36 -24.50 -30.56 23.15
N SER A 37 -25.70 -30.43 22.57
CA SER A 37 -26.36 -29.15 22.31
C SER A 37 -27.58 -28.99 23.20
N GLN A 38 -27.57 -27.99 24.09
CA GLN A 38 -28.74 -27.60 24.89
C GLN A 38 -29.97 -27.30 24.01
N SER A 39 -29.75 -26.82 22.79
CA SER A 39 -30.78 -26.52 21.80
C SER A 39 -31.18 -27.70 20.90
N GLN A 40 -30.59 -28.89 21.11
CA GLN A 40 -30.74 -30.06 20.24
C GLN A 40 -30.41 -29.73 18.76
N CYS A 41 -29.34 -28.96 18.54
CA CYS A 41 -28.90 -28.53 17.20
C CYS A 41 -29.94 -27.72 16.41
N LYS A 42 -30.89 -27.03 17.07
CA LYS A 42 -31.83 -26.07 16.46
C LYS A 42 -31.12 -24.76 16.08
N ILE A 43 -30.18 -24.85 15.15
CA ILE A 43 -29.36 -23.73 14.70
C ILE A 43 -30.01 -23.11 13.46
N PRO A 44 -30.35 -21.80 13.45
CA PRO A 44 -30.96 -21.15 12.30
C PRO A 44 -30.18 -21.33 10.99
N LYS A 45 -28.84 -21.33 11.05
CA LYS A 45 -27.98 -21.59 9.88
C LYS A 45 -28.13 -23.00 9.32
N LEU A 46 -28.35 -24.01 10.17
CA LEU A 46 -28.59 -25.39 9.73
C LEU A 46 -29.96 -25.51 9.06
N HIS A 47 -30.96 -24.79 9.59
CA HIS A 47 -32.29 -24.69 8.99
C HIS A 47 -32.24 -24.03 7.60
N VAL A 48 -31.52 -22.90 7.48
CA VAL A 48 -31.29 -22.22 6.18
C VAL A 48 -30.59 -23.16 5.19
N LEU A 49 -29.54 -23.85 5.63
CA LEU A 49 -28.80 -24.80 4.80
C LEU A 49 -29.70 -25.90 4.25
N ARG A 50 -30.55 -26.49 5.09
CA ARG A 50 -31.40 -27.62 4.72
C ARG A 50 -32.56 -27.24 3.79
N TYR A 51 -33.24 -26.13 4.08
CA TYR A 51 -34.52 -25.84 3.43
C TYR A 51 -34.45 -24.73 2.39
N TYR A 52 -33.53 -23.78 2.53
CA TYR A 52 -33.56 -22.55 1.73
C TYR A 52 -32.44 -22.47 0.68
N ILE A 53 -31.33 -23.20 0.83
CA ILE A 53 -30.20 -23.11 -0.11
C ILE A 53 -30.56 -23.57 -1.53
N ILE A 54 -31.26 -24.69 -1.70
CA ILE A 54 -31.63 -25.19 -3.04
C ILE A 54 -32.64 -24.26 -3.73
N PRO A 55 -33.76 -23.85 -3.08
CA PRO A 55 -34.66 -22.84 -3.65
C PRO A 55 -33.96 -21.53 -3.99
N PHE A 56 -33.05 -21.09 -3.13
CA PHE A 56 -32.28 -19.87 -3.34
C PHE A 56 -31.38 -19.96 -4.58
N ILE A 57 -30.66 -21.07 -4.76
CA ILE A 57 -29.79 -21.25 -5.94
C ILE A 57 -30.62 -21.26 -7.24
N LYS A 58 -31.82 -21.86 -7.20
CA LYS A 58 -32.74 -21.86 -8.35
C LYS A 58 -33.22 -20.46 -8.73
N LEU A 59 -33.47 -19.60 -7.73
CA LEU A 59 -34.00 -18.24 -7.93
C LEU A 59 -32.92 -17.21 -8.27
N TYR A 60 -31.77 -17.27 -7.58
CA TYR A 60 -30.75 -16.22 -7.58
C TYR A 60 -29.38 -16.68 -8.12
N GLY A 61 -29.23 -17.97 -8.45
CA GLY A 61 -27.96 -18.53 -8.92
C GLY A 61 -26.97 -18.81 -7.79
N SER A 62 -25.68 -18.83 -8.10
CA SER A 62 -24.64 -19.24 -7.14
C SER A 62 -24.61 -18.37 -5.88
N THR A 63 -24.48 -19.02 -4.72
CA THR A 63 -24.38 -18.37 -3.40
C THR A 63 -23.13 -17.50 -3.24
N ASN A 64 -22.13 -17.64 -4.13
CA ASN A 64 -20.88 -16.89 -4.07
C ASN A 64 -21.08 -15.37 -4.20
N GLY A 65 -22.07 -14.92 -4.99
CA GLY A 65 -22.34 -13.50 -5.21
C GLY A 65 -22.88 -12.76 -3.98
N ILE A 66 -23.40 -13.49 -2.99
CA ILE A 66 -24.11 -12.93 -1.82
C ILE A 66 -23.24 -13.03 -0.54
N SER A 67 -22.02 -13.52 -0.68
CA SER A 67 -21.07 -13.61 0.41
C SER A 67 -20.59 -12.23 0.89
N THR A 68 -20.58 -12.03 2.21
CA THR A 68 -19.96 -10.84 2.83
C THR A 68 -18.42 -10.86 2.78
N LYS A 69 -17.81 -11.85 2.12
CA LYS A 69 -16.34 -11.96 2.01
C LYS A 69 -15.74 -10.71 1.38
N THR A 70 -16.32 -10.19 0.30
CA THR A 70 -15.84 -8.97 -0.36
C THR A 70 -15.89 -7.77 0.58
N TYR A 71 -17.01 -7.57 1.28
CA TYR A 71 -17.15 -6.50 2.27
C TYR A 71 -16.12 -6.63 3.40
N LYS A 72 -15.91 -7.84 3.93
CA LYS A 72 -14.90 -8.09 4.97
C LYS A 72 -13.47 -7.80 4.49
N THR A 73 -13.16 -8.15 3.25
CA THR A 73 -11.85 -7.84 2.64
C THR A 73 -11.67 -6.33 2.48
N LEU A 74 -12.68 -5.62 1.95
CA LEU A 74 -12.65 -4.17 1.80
C LEU A 74 -12.54 -3.46 3.15
N TYR A 75 -13.31 -3.89 4.17
CA TYR A 75 -13.21 -3.35 5.52
C TYR A 75 -11.83 -3.59 6.14
N LYS A 76 -11.25 -4.79 5.94
CA LYS A 76 -9.89 -5.07 6.40
C LYS A 76 -8.89 -4.13 5.73
N LYS A 77 -8.98 -3.97 4.41
CA LYS A 77 -8.06 -3.14 3.61
C LYS A 77 -8.21 -1.66 3.92
N ASN A 78 -9.42 -1.10 3.86
CA ASN A 78 -9.64 0.34 3.87
C ASN A 78 -9.95 0.90 5.27
N VAL A 79 -10.16 0.05 6.27
CA VAL A 79 -10.49 0.51 7.64
C VAL A 79 -9.51 -0.05 8.65
N LYS A 80 -9.42 -1.38 8.79
CA LYS A 80 -8.59 -1.97 9.86
C LYS A 80 -7.10 -1.68 9.70
N ILE A 81 -6.57 -1.81 8.49
CA ILE A 81 -5.14 -1.59 8.22
C ILE A 81 -4.78 -0.10 8.41
N PRO A 82 -5.45 0.85 7.73
CA PRO A 82 -5.22 2.29 7.94
C PRO A 82 -5.35 2.68 9.41
N TYR A 83 -6.39 2.21 10.11
CA TYR A 83 -6.55 2.51 11.53
C TYR A 83 -5.36 2.07 12.37
N ARG A 84 -4.80 0.88 12.11
CA ARG A 84 -3.63 0.36 12.83
C ARG A 84 -2.37 1.18 12.59
N MET A 85 -2.25 1.80 11.41
CA MET A 85 -1.13 2.68 11.03
C MET A 85 -1.23 4.09 11.63
N THR A 86 -2.37 4.46 12.24
CA THR A 86 -2.51 5.76 12.90
C THR A 86 -1.93 5.78 14.31
N ASN A 87 -1.52 6.96 14.76
CA ASN A 87 -1.12 7.22 16.15
C ASN A 87 -2.32 7.33 17.13
N LYS A 88 -3.54 6.99 16.69
CA LYS A 88 -4.82 7.05 17.44
C LYS A 88 -5.34 8.44 17.80
N LYS A 89 -4.58 9.50 17.59
CA LYS A 89 -5.03 10.89 17.76
C LYS A 89 -5.53 11.42 16.41
N ASN A 90 -6.74 12.00 16.35
CA ASN A 90 -7.34 12.47 15.08
C ASN A 90 -7.29 11.42 13.95
N TYR A 91 -7.61 10.17 14.29
CA TYR A 91 -7.38 9.00 13.42
C TYR A 91 -8.16 9.03 12.10
N ILE A 92 -9.29 9.75 12.03
CA ILE A 92 -10.12 9.80 10.81
C ILE A 92 -9.34 10.42 9.64
N SER A 93 -8.74 11.60 9.83
CA SER A 93 -7.98 12.27 8.78
C SER A 93 -6.76 11.45 8.35
N GLN A 94 -6.05 10.85 9.31
CA GLN A 94 -4.92 9.97 9.01
C GLN A 94 -5.36 8.73 8.20
N MET A 95 -6.46 8.10 8.58
CA MET A 95 -7.01 6.96 7.84
C MET A 95 -7.41 7.34 6.42
N LEU A 96 -8.08 8.48 6.24
CA LEU A 96 -8.45 9.00 4.92
C LEU A 96 -7.20 9.23 4.06
N ASN A 97 -6.18 9.87 4.63
CA ASN A 97 -4.92 10.11 3.95
C ASN A 97 -4.22 8.81 3.55
N THR A 98 -4.19 7.81 4.45
CA THR A 98 -3.60 6.50 4.14
C THR A 98 -4.36 5.77 3.03
N VAL A 99 -5.69 5.75 3.08
CA VAL A 99 -6.51 5.11 2.03
C VAL A 99 -6.32 5.82 0.68
N GLN A 100 -6.24 7.15 0.70
CA GLN A 100 -5.94 7.93 -0.49
C GLN A 100 -4.55 7.59 -1.03
N ARG A 101 -3.49 7.59 -0.21
CA ARG A 101 -2.13 7.19 -0.64
C ARG A 101 -2.09 5.79 -1.25
N GLN A 102 -2.75 4.80 -0.66
CA GLN A 102 -2.85 3.44 -1.21
C GLN A 102 -3.62 3.42 -2.54
N TYR A 103 -4.67 4.23 -2.66
CA TYR A 103 -5.37 4.39 -3.93
C TYR A 103 -4.48 5.04 -5.00
N LEU A 104 -3.62 5.99 -4.63
CA LEU A 104 -2.64 6.59 -5.52
C LEU A 104 -1.61 5.59 -5.96
N ALA A 105 -0.95 4.91 -5.03
CA ALA A 105 0.02 3.86 -5.30
C ALA A 105 -0.54 2.84 -6.29
N LYS A 106 -1.81 2.41 -6.12
CA LYS A 106 -2.50 1.53 -7.07
C LYS A 106 -2.81 2.18 -8.44
N LYS A 107 -3.03 3.50 -8.48
CA LYS A 107 -3.28 4.26 -9.70
C LYS A 107 -2.01 4.67 -10.45
N GLN A 108 -0.84 4.59 -9.81
CA GLN A 108 0.43 4.81 -10.48
C GLN A 108 0.55 3.79 -11.61
N LYS A 109 0.43 4.27 -12.84
CA LYS A 109 0.73 3.45 -14.02
C LYS A 109 2.20 3.63 -14.31
N LEU A 110 2.89 2.54 -14.65
CA LEU A 110 4.14 2.62 -15.40
C LEU A 110 3.88 3.50 -16.64
N THR A 111 4.43 4.71 -16.66
CA THR A 111 4.39 5.55 -17.85
C THR A 111 5.26 4.87 -18.91
N LYS A 112 4.72 4.66 -20.12
CA LYS A 112 5.48 4.07 -21.24
C LYS A 112 6.70 4.92 -21.62
N THR A 113 6.69 6.20 -21.25
CA THR A 113 7.80 7.15 -21.37
C THR A 113 8.36 7.39 -19.97
N ARG A 114 9.62 7.01 -19.75
CA ARG A 114 10.35 7.33 -18.53
C ARG A 114 10.50 8.85 -18.43
N ARG A 115 9.99 9.45 -17.36
CA ARG A 115 10.20 10.87 -17.06
C ARG A 115 11.50 11.11 -16.29
N SER A 116 11.94 10.12 -15.52
CA SER A 116 13.20 10.17 -14.80
C SER A 116 14.38 9.77 -15.71
N SER A 117 15.45 10.57 -15.70
CA SER A 117 16.69 10.25 -16.41
C SER A 117 17.90 10.50 -15.51
N GLY A 118 18.93 9.64 -15.63
CA GLY A 118 20.22 9.90 -15.00
C GLY A 118 20.24 9.74 -13.48
N PHE A 119 20.01 8.53 -12.97
CA PHE A 119 20.54 8.16 -11.65
C PHE A 119 22.05 8.37 -11.64
N GLN A 120 22.54 9.03 -10.59
CA GLN A 120 23.95 9.36 -10.42
C GLN A 120 24.40 9.02 -9.01
N ASN A 121 25.71 8.80 -8.85
CA ASN A 121 26.36 8.48 -7.58
C ASN A 121 25.74 7.24 -6.92
N LEU A 122 26.07 6.07 -7.46
CA LEU A 122 25.71 4.77 -6.87
C LEU A 122 26.34 4.66 -5.48
N LEU A 123 25.52 4.42 -4.47
CA LEU A 123 25.94 4.27 -3.09
C LEU A 123 26.09 2.79 -2.72
N TRP A 124 25.03 2.02 -2.97
CA TRP A 124 24.98 0.61 -2.58
C TRP A 124 24.33 -0.26 -3.64
N THR A 125 24.69 -1.54 -3.63
CA THR A 125 24.04 -2.59 -4.41
C THR A 125 23.79 -3.79 -3.50
N TYR A 126 22.54 -4.22 -3.38
CA TYR A 126 22.14 -5.31 -2.49
C TYR A 126 21.24 -6.29 -3.22
N LYS A 127 21.44 -7.59 -3.00
CA LYS A 127 20.43 -8.59 -3.36
C LYS A 127 19.26 -8.52 -2.39
N ILE A 128 18.07 -8.92 -2.83
CA ILE A 128 16.88 -8.93 -1.97
C ILE A 128 17.09 -9.76 -0.70
N THR A 129 17.75 -10.91 -0.85
CA THR A 129 18.08 -11.82 0.26
C THR A 129 19.03 -11.20 1.29
N GLU A 130 19.80 -10.18 0.90
CA GLU A 130 20.84 -9.56 1.73
C GLU A 130 20.34 -8.31 2.45
N ILE A 131 19.14 -7.81 2.15
CA ILE A 131 18.64 -6.52 2.70
C ILE A 131 18.59 -6.53 4.23
N ASN A 132 18.11 -7.61 4.86
CA ASN A 132 18.06 -7.69 6.32
C ASN A 132 19.46 -7.56 6.96
N MET A 133 20.48 -8.10 6.31
CA MET A 133 21.87 -7.96 6.76
C MET A 133 22.36 -6.53 6.53
N ALA A 134 22.06 -5.95 5.38
CA ALA A 134 22.41 -4.57 5.05
C ALA A 134 21.81 -3.56 6.06
N VAL A 135 20.52 -3.70 6.40
CA VAL A 135 19.85 -2.87 7.41
C VAL A 135 20.57 -2.97 8.75
N SER A 136 20.97 -4.17 9.16
CA SER A 136 21.69 -4.40 10.42
C SER A 136 23.07 -3.74 10.43
N GLN A 137 23.81 -3.81 9.32
CA GLN A 137 25.11 -3.16 9.17
C GLN A 137 25.00 -1.63 9.20
N ILE A 138 24.03 -1.08 8.48
CA ILE A 138 23.81 0.37 8.37
C ILE A 138 23.41 0.99 9.71
N LYS A 139 22.66 0.26 10.55
CA LYS A 139 22.34 0.71 11.91
C LYS A 139 23.58 0.91 12.77
N GLN A 140 24.53 -0.02 12.66
CA GLN A 140 25.73 -0.06 13.50
C GLN A 140 26.78 0.96 13.08
N ASP A 141 26.71 1.48 11.84
CA ASP A 141 27.66 2.48 11.35
C ASP A 141 27.27 3.88 11.83
N ASP A 142 28.08 4.48 12.69
CA ASP A 142 27.85 5.83 13.22
C ASP A 142 28.09 6.94 12.18
N ASN A 143 28.75 6.63 11.06
CA ASN A 143 29.03 7.63 10.02
C ASN A 143 27.85 7.82 9.05
N ILE A 144 26.88 6.89 9.03
CA ILE A 144 25.73 6.98 8.14
C ILE A 144 24.67 7.88 8.76
N HIS A 145 24.17 8.83 7.97
CA HIS A 145 23.15 9.78 8.38
C HIS A 145 21.85 9.09 8.82
N HIS A 146 21.22 9.65 9.84
CA HIS A 146 20.03 9.07 10.48
C HIS A 146 18.87 8.82 9.51
N LEU A 147 18.67 9.68 8.49
CA LEU A 147 17.63 9.48 7.47
C LEU A 147 17.88 8.28 6.56
N TYR A 148 19.14 7.91 6.30
CA TYR A 148 19.44 6.65 5.63
C TYR A 148 19.07 5.47 6.51
N LYS A 149 19.45 5.49 7.79
CA LYS A 149 19.06 4.44 8.75
C LYS A 149 17.54 4.27 8.80
N GLU A 150 16.80 5.38 8.86
CA GLU A 150 15.34 5.40 8.83
C GLU A 150 14.77 4.85 7.51
N GLY A 151 15.37 5.21 6.36
CA GLY A 151 14.99 4.69 5.06
C GLY A 151 15.18 3.18 4.96
N PHE A 152 16.34 2.67 5.39
CA PHE A 152 16.63 1.23 5.37
C PHE A 152 15.70 0.44 6.30
N ASP A 153 15.33 1.00 7.45
CA ASP A 153 14.38 0.37 8.39
C ASP A 153 12.99 0.17 7.78
N ASN A 154 12.58 1.09 6.90
CA ASN A 154 11.26 1.06 6.28
C ASN A 154 11.27 0.51 4.85
N LEU A 155 12.46 0.21 4.29
CA LEU A 155 12.63 -0.22 2.91
C LEU A 155 11.87 -1.51 2.59
N LEU A 156 12.03 -2.56 3.41
CA LEU A 156 11.38 -3.85 3.17
C LEU A 156 9.86 -3.74 3.22
N ASN A 157 9.33 -3.11 4.26
CA ASN A 157 7.88 -2.93 4.40
C ASN A 157 7.30 -2.10 3.25
N GLY A 158 7.96 -0.99 2.87
CA GLY A 158 7.53 -0.14 1.76
C GLY A 158 7.61 -0.86 0.42
N PHE A 159 8.65 -1.69 0.20
CA PHE A 159 8.81 -2.48 -1.01
C PHE A 159 7.77 -3.61 -1.12
N ASP A 160 7.51 -4.34 -0.02
CA ASP A 160 6.49 -5.40 0.02
C ASP A 160 5.09 -4.82 -0.24
N GLU A 161 4.77 -3.65 0.32
CA GLU A 161 3.51 -2.95 0.02
C GLU A 161 3.44 -2.57 -1.46
N PHE A 162 4.51 -2.00 -2.01
CA PHE A 162 4.58 -1.64 -3.43
C PHE A 162 4.33 -2.84 -4.35
N ILE A 163 4.98 -3.99 -4.09
CA ILE A 163 4.79 -5.22 -4.86
C ILE A 163 3.33 -5.68 -4.81
N MET A 164 2.76 -5.73 -3.60
CA MET A 164 1.39 -6.19 -3.39
C MET A 164 0.36 -5.29 -4.07
N GLU A 165 0.63 -3.98 -4.14
CA GLU A 165 -0.31 -3.02 -4.73
C GLU A 165 -0.22 -2.95 -6.26
N ASN A 166 0.96 -3.20 -6.82
CA ASN A 166 1.23 -3.15 -8.26
C ASN A 166 1.25 -4.53 -8.94
N ASP A 167 0.95 -5.61 -8.19
CA ASP A 167 0.94 -7.00 -8.67
C ASP A 167 2.24 -7.39 -9.40
N VAL A 168 3.39 -6.91 -8.94
CA VAL A 168 4.71 -7.18 -9.54
C VAL A 168 5.15 -8.59 -9.17
N ILE A 169 5.38 -9.45 -10.17
CA ILE A 169 5.91 -10.80 -9.96
C ILE A 169 7.43 -10.76 -10.17
N TYR A 170 8.19 -11.28 -9.20
CA TYR A 170 9.63 -11.41 -9.30
C TYR A 170 10.14 -12.59 -8.48
N ASN A 171 11.37 -13.03 -8.75
CA ASN A 171 12.05 -14.05 -7.96
C ASN A 171 13.04 -13.41 -6.96
N ASN A 172 12.83 -13.68 -5.67
CA ASN A 172 13.67 -13.19 -4.57
C ASN A 172 15.15 -13.56 -4.71
N GLU A 173 15.47 -14.69 -5.34
CA GLU A 173 16.85 -15.20 -5.42
C GLU A 173 17.72 -14.39 -6.40
N PHE A 174 17.10 -13.73 -7.38
CA PHE A 174 17.80 -13.06 -8.46
C PHE A 174 17.55 -11.55 -8.52
N GLY A 175 16.55 -11.06 -7.78
CA GLY A 175 16.29 -9.63 -7.66
C GLY A 175 17.40 -8.92 -6.88
N TYR A 176 17.77 -7.73 -7.34
CA TYR A 176 18.68 -6.84 -6.62
C TYR A 176 18.28 -5.38 -6.76
N PHE A 177 18.73 -4.58 -5.81
CA PHE A 177 18.55 -3.14 -5.75
C PHE A 177 19.87 -2.43 -5.99
N LYS A 178 19.80 -1.32 -6.71
CA LYS A 178 20.83 -0.28 -6.71
C LYS A 178 20.28 0.96 -6.03
N ILE A 179 21.05 1.53 -5.11
CA ILE A 179 20.66 2.71 -4.34
C ILE A 179 21.56 3.86 -4.73
N TYR A 180 20.96 4.99 -5.06
CA TYR A 180 21.64 6.16 -5.58
C TYR A 180 21.44 7.36 -4.66
N SER A 181 22.35 8.33 -4.76
CA SER A 181 22.24 9.56 -3.99
C SER A 181 21.45 10.66 -4.70
N THR A 182 21.36 10.58 -6.04
CA THR A 182 20.79 11.65 -6.87
C THR A 182 20.10 11.10 -8.11
N VAL A 183 19.01 11.74 -8.52
CA VAL A 183 18.34 11.47 -9.80
C VAL A 183 17.75 12.75 -10.38
N ALA A 184 17.84 12.92 -11.70
CA ALA A 184 17.17 14.00 -12.40
C ALA A 184 15.78 13.54 -12.90
N ILE A 185 14.80 14.42 -12.74
CA ILE A 185 13.46 14.23 -13.32
C ILE A 185 13.36 15.05 -14.61
N GLU A 186 12.33 14.84 -15.43
CA GLU A 186 12.09 15.56 -16.69
C GLU A 186 11.74 17.04 -16.46
N SER A 187 11.04 17.37 -15.37
CA SER A 187 11.10 18.71 -14.79
C SER A 187 12.56 18.92 -14.40
N THR A 188 13.19 20.05 -14.72
CA THR A 188 14.64 20.31 -14.53
C THR A 188 15.19 20.18 -13.09
N ASP A 189 14.41 19.61 -12.19
CA ASP A 189 14.69 19.34 -10.80
C ASP A 189 15.55 18.09 -10.61
N ILE A 190 16.35 18.15 -9.56
CA ILE A 190 17.23 17.07 -9.14
C ILE A 190 16.82 16.68 -7.73
N ILE A 191 16.35 15.45 -7.57
CA ILE A 191 16.12 14.87 -6.25
C ILE A 191 17.45 14.34 -5.73
N ARG A 192 17.77 14.73 -4.49
CA ARG A 192 18.95 14.27 -3.76
C ARG A 192 18.56 13.70 -2.41
N THR A 193 19.28 12.67 -1.98
CA THR A 193 19.23 12.08 -0.64
C THR A 193 20.60 12.17 0.02
N THR A 194 21.41 13.18 -0.29
CA THR A 194 22.81 13.26 0.15
C THR A 194 22.99 13.97 1.48
N GLU A 195 23.96 13.53 2.28
CA GLU A 195 24.23 14.04 3.63
C GLU A 195 24.88 15.43 3.65
N SER A 196 25.50 15.90 2.56
CA SER A 196 26.13 17.21 2.55
C SER A 196 26.25 17.84 1.16
N PHE A 197 25.58 18.97 0.95
CA PHE A 197 25.92 19.90 -0.13
C PHE A 197 26.09 21.29 0.50
N TYR A 198 27.32 21.80 0.49
CA TYR A 198 27.75 23.01 1.22
C TYR A 198 27.52 22.99 2.74
N GLY A 199 27.62 21.82 3.38
CA GLY A 199 27.58 21.71 4.85
C GLY A 199 26.17 21.64 5.47
N ASN A 200 25.13 21.50 4.65
CA ASN A 200 23.76 21.23 5.09
C ASN A 200 23.27 19.88 4.56
N ASP A 201 22.46 19.18 5.37
CA ASP A 201 21.79 17.94 4.99
C ASP A 201 20.87 18.19 3.79
N TRP A 202 21.05 17.46 2.68
CA TRP A 202 20.30 17.67 1.44
C TRP A 202 19.47 16.44 1.08
N PHE A 203 18.45 16.18 1.91
CA PHE A 203 17.35 15.27 1.59
C PHE A 203 16.18 16.07 1.02
N SER A 204 15.84 15.80 -0.24
CA SER A 204 14.87 16.60 -0.98
C SER A 204 13.45 16.27 -0.54
N ASP A 205 12.67 17.32 -0.33
CA ASP A 205 11.22 17.20 -0.25
C ASP A 205 10.63 17.25 -1.67
N ILE A 206 9.56 16.50 -1.87
CA ILE A 206 9.00 16.20 -3.18
C ILE A 206 7.48 16.37 -3.17
N VAL A 207 6.94 16.62 -4.36
CA VAL A 207 5.49 16.61 -4.61
C VAL A 207 5.11 15.47 -5.53
N VAL A 208 4.03 14.80 -5.15
CA VAL A 208 3.35 13.77 -5.94
C VAL A 208 1.95 14.28 -6.25
N PHE A 209 1.62 14.42 -7.54
CA PHE A 209 0.27 14.82 -7.94
C PHE A 209 -0.64 13.60 -8.05
N SER A 210 -1.82 13.73 -7.45
CA SER A 210 -2.95 12.88 -7.81
C SER A 210 -3.86 13.63 -8.77
N SER A 211 -4.04 13.10 -9.98
CA SER A 211 -5.19 13.46 -10.81
C SER A 211 -6.40 12.60 -10.41
N GLU A 212 -7.21 13.10 -9.49
CA GLU A 212 -8.56 12.57 -9.32
C GLU A 212 -9.45 13.14 -10.43
N LYS A 213 -9.51 12.45 -11.57
CA LYS A 213 -10.63 12.63 -12.50
C LYS A 213 -11.89 12.07 -11.83
N THR A 214 -12.67 12.93 -11.20
CA THR A 214 -14.07 12.65 -10.88
C THR A 214 -14.96 13.36 -11.89
N GLU A 215 -16.12 12.79 -12.22
CA GLU A 215 -17.03 13.23 -13.29
C GLU A 215 -17.52 14.69 -13.19
N LYS A 216 -17.19 15.43 -12.12
CA LYS A 216 -17.71 16.79 -11.88
C LYS A 216 -16.68 17.87 -11.52
N THR A 217 -15.43 17.54 -11.15
CA THR A 217 -14.36 18.53 -10.94
C THR A 217 -12.98 17.86 -10.97
N GLU A 218 -12.02 18.46 -11.70
CA GLU A 218 -10.60 18.13 -11.55
C GLU A 218 -10.08 18.83 -10.29
N LYS A 219 -9.99 18.10 -9.17
CA LYS A 219 -9.20 18.54 -8.01
C LYS A 219 -7.85 17.85 -8.09
N THR A 220 -6.82 18.61 -8.47
CA THR A 220 -5.43 18.21 -8.30
C THR A 220 -5.07 18.34 -6.82
N SER A 221 -5.11 17.22 -6.08
CA SER A 221 -4.57 17.19 -4.72
C SER A 221 -3.06 16.98 -4.80
N MET A 222 -2.30 17.90 -4.22
CA MET A 222 -0.84 17.82 -4.10
C MET A 222 -0.50 17.07 -2.82
N TRP A 223 0.43 16.12 -2.90
CA TRP A 223 0.90 15.37 -1.74
C TRP A 223 2.38 15.63 -1.55
N TYR A 224 2.77 15.93 -0.31
CA TYR A 224 4.14 16.26 0.04
C TYR A 224 4.82 15.08 0.72
N GLY A 225 6.06 14.79 0.35
CA GLY A 225 6.85 13.75 0.99
C GLY A 225 8.34 14.12 1.04
N LYS A 226 9.07 13.55 1.99
CA LYS A 226 10.52 13.59 2.06
C LYS A 226 11.08 12.33 1.41
N ALA A 227 11.94 12.47 0.40
CA ALA A 227 12.60 11.34 -0.23
C ALA A 227 13.71 10.80 0.68
N LEU A 228 13.69 9.50 0.99
CA LEU A 228 14.67 8.85 1.86
C LEU A 228 15.67 7.99 1.08
N LEU A 229 15.19 7.20 0.12
CA LEU A 229 16.02 6.32 -0.70
C LEU A 229 15.60 6.41 -2.17
N LEU A 230 16.58 6.53 -3.06
CA LEU A 230 16.41 6.48 -4.51
C LEU A 230 16.90 5.12 -5.01
N LEU A 231 16.03 4.36 -5.66
CA LEU A 231 16.23 2.93 -5.88
C LEU A 231 15.97 2.56 -7.35
N GLU A 232 16.81 1.72 -7.92
CA GLU A 232 16.47 0.92 -9.10
C GLU A 232 16.33 -0.53 -8.69
N PHE A 233 15.16 -1.10 -8.95
CA PHE A 233 14.88 -2.51 -8.72
C PHE A 233 15.00 -3.29 -10.03
N PHE A 234 15.84 -4.33 -10.04
CA PHE A 234 16.08 -5.20 -11.19
C PHE A 234 15.50 -6.59 -10.93
N PRO A 235 14.26 -6.87 -11.35
CA PRO A 235 13.75 -8.23 -11.42
C PRO A 235 14.29 -8.91 -12.69
N GLN A 236 14.68 -10.19 -12.60
CA GLN A 236 15.33 -10.90 -13.71
C GLN A 236 14.44 -11.03 -14.97
N ASP A 237 13.12 -10.97 -14.80
CA ASP A 237 12.14 -11.17 -15.88
C ASP A 237 11.78 -9.90 -16.65
N LEU A 238 12.25 -8.72 -16.21
CA LEU A 238 12.02 -7.45 -16.92
C LEU A 238 13.30 -6.98 -17.63
N SER A 239 13.14 -6.51 -18.87
CA SER A 239 14.22 -5.93 -19.66
C SER A 239 14.72 -4.58 -19.11
N GLU A 240 13.95 -3.99 -18.20
CA GLU A 240 14.12 -2.63 -17.72
C GLU A 240 13.96 -2.57 -16.20
N PRO A 241 14.82 -1.81 -15.47
CA PRO A 241 14.64 -1.63 -14.04
C PRO A 241 13.38 -0.83 -13.72
N ILE A 242 12.81 -1.13 -12.56
CA ILE A 242 11.74 -0.36 -11.94
C ILE A 242 12.38 0.72 -11.07
N ASN A 243 12.19 1.97 -11.47
CA ASN A 243 12.71 3.14 -10.75
C ASN A 243 11.74 3.49 -9.60
N LEU A 244 12.25 3.48 -8.37
CA LEU A 244 11.49 3.67 -7.15
C LEU A 244 12.09 4.77 -6.28
N VAL A 245 11.23 5.36 -5.46
CA VAL A 245 11.64 6.22 -4.35
C VAL A 245 10.89 5.80 -3.09
N LEU A 246 11.63 5.66 -1.99
CA LEU A 246 11.04 5.51 -0.66
C LEU A 246 10.76 6.89 -0.10
N VAL A 247 9.50 7.14 0.26
CA VAL A 247 9.02 8.45 0.67
C VAL A 247 8.44 8.37 2.08
N ARG A 248 8.83 9.31 2.95
CA ARG A 248 8.12 9.60 4.21
C ARG A 248 7.15 10.75 3.97
N TRP A 249 5.89 10.57 4.32
CA TRP A 249 4.86 11.55 3.95
C TRP A 249 4.67 12.67 4.96
N TYR A 250 4.22 13.82 4.46
CA TYR A 250 3.64 14.89 5.27
C TYR A 250 2.11 14.84 5.24
N ASN A 251 1.48 15.25 6.34
CA ASN A 251 0.06 15.57 6.41
C ASN A 251 -0.13 17.09 6.37
N GLU A 252 -1.00 17.56 5.49
CA GLU A 252 -1.45 18.94 5.51
C GLU A 252 -2.42 19.14 6.68
N ILE A 253 -2.14 20.15 7.51
CA ILE A 253 -2.96 20.53 8.67
C ILE A 253 -3.97 21.59 8.23
N ASP A 254 -3.46 22.69 7.68
CA ASP A 254 -4.20 23.86 7.22
C ASP A 254 -3.29 24.70 6.29
N GLU A 255 -3.81 25.83 5.81
CA GLU A 255 -3.08 26.78 4.99
C GLU A 255 -2.94 28.10 5.75
N VAL A 256 -1.72 28.63 5.83
CA VAL A 256 -1.41 29.88 6.52
C VAL A 256 -0.70 30.79 5.53
N TYR A 257 -1.27 31.97 5.27
CA TYR A 257 -0.78 32.94 4.29
C TYR A 257 -0.56 32.37 2.87
N GLY A 258 -1.37 31.41 2.45
CA GLY A 258 -1.24 30.76 1.14
C GLY A 258 -0.15 29.67 1.06
N CYS A 259 0.49 29.35 2.19
CA CYS A 259 1.44 28.27 2.32
C CYS A 259 0.81 27.10 3.11
N PRO A 260 0.78 25.88 2.53
CA PRO A 260 0.39 24.68 3.26
C PRO A 260 1.26 24.46 4.49
N ARG A 261 0.62 24.29 5.65
CA ARG A 261 1.25 23.86 6.89
C ARG A 261 1.20 22.35 6.99
N LEU A 262 2.35 21.76 7.24
CA LEU A 262 2.56 20.33 7.17
C LEU A 262 3.04 19.75 8.51
N GLN A 263 2.69 18.50 8.76
CA GLN A 263 3.25 17.68 9.83
C GLN A 263 3.91 16.44 9.24
N LEU A 264 5.15 16.15 9.63
CA LEU A 264 5.81 14.92 9.22
C LEU A 264 5.14 13.71 9.86
N THR A 265 4.99 12.61 9.11
CA THR A 265 4.30 11.40 9.58
C THR A 265 5.23 10.21 9.60
N ASP A 266 4.91 9.19 10.39
CA ASP A 266 5.63 7.91 10.39
C ASP A 266 5.08 6.94 9.33
N GLN A 267 4.59 7.48 8.21
CA GLN A 267 4.08 6.70 7.09
C GLN A 267 5.10 6.72 5.96
N TYR A 268 5.52 5.52 5.56
CA TYR A 268 6.55 5.28 4.57
C TYR A 268 5.97 4.43 3.45
N THR A 269 6.23 4.80 2.20
CA THR A 269 5.80 4.00 1.05
C THR A 269 6.83 4.07 -0.07
N CYS A 270 7.06 2.95 -0.75
CA CYS A 270 7.75 2.96 -2.03
C CYS A 270 6.75 3.33 -3.14
N ILE A 271 7.13 4.26 -4.00
CA ILE A 271 6.35 4.66 -5.17
C ILE A 271 7.23 4.66 -6.42
N TYR A 272 6.61 4.62 -7.59
CA TYR A 272 7.35 4.85 -8.84
C TYR A 272 7.96 6.25 -8.83
N LEU A 273 9.24 6.34 -9.20
CA LEU A 273 9.93 7.63 -9.29
C LEU A 273 9.24 8.58 -10.28
N ASP A 274 8.71 8.05 -11.38
CA ASP A 274 7.96 8.83 -12.38
C ASP A 274 6.63 9.41 -11.85
N SER A 275 6.19 9.01 -10.66
CA SER A 275 5.03 9.64 -9.98
C SER A 275 5.41 10.93 -9.26
N VAL A 276 6.71 11.19 -9.06
CA VAL A 276 7.21 12.43 -8.50
C VAL A 276 7.24 13.49 -9.59
N ASP A 277 6.67 14.66 -9.31
CA ASP A 277 6.55 15.73 -10.28
C ASP A 277 7.69 16.73 -10.18
N MET A 278 8.00 17.18 -8.96
CA MET A 278 9.04 18.16 -8.69
C MET A 278 9.56 18.07 -7.26
N SER A 279 10.75 18.64 -7.06
CA SER A 279 11.27 18.93 -5.74
C SER A 279 10.65 20.21 -5.19
N VAL A 280 10.41 20.28 -3.88
CA VAL A 280 9.85 21.45 -3.22
C VAL A 280 10.67 21.84 -2.00
N HIS A 281 10.60 23.11 -1.63
CA HIS A 281 11.29 23.63 -0.46
C HIS A 281 10.35 23.64 0.75
N ILE A 282 10.55 22.71 1.69
CA ILE A 282 9.78 22.63 2.93
C ILE A 282 10.67 23.09 4.09
N VAL A 283 10.18 24.05 4.88
CA VAL A 283 10.95 24.70 5.94
C VAL A 283 10.34 24.38 7.30
N PRO A 284 11.15 23.99 8.30
CA PRO A 284 10.64 23.83 9.66
C PRO A 284 10.15 25.17 10.21
N ARG A 285 9.07 25.13 10.98
CA ARG A 285 8.55 26.29 11.67
C ARG A 285 9.40 26.58 12.91
N ASN A 286 9.89 27.81 13.03
CA ASN A 286 10.62 28.24 14.23
C ASN A 286 9.79 28.04 15.50
N ASN A 287 10.40 27.44 16.52
CA ASN A 287 9.83 27.18 17.85
C ASN A 287 8.66 26.18 17.90
N CYS A 288 8.46 25.36 16.86
CA CYS A 288 7.53 24.23 16.89
C CYS A 288 8.23 22.94 16.47
N GLU A 289 8.09 21.88 17.25
CA GLU A 289 8.56 20.54 16.86
C GLU A 289 7.59 19.96 15.81
N ASP A 290 8.14 19.34 14.77
CA ASP A 290 7.42 18.61 13.71
C ASP A 290 6.39 19.41 12.88
N GLU A 291 6.43 20.74 12.90
CA GLU A 291 5.63 21.59 12.00
C GLU A 291 6.48 22.20 10.89
N TYR A 292 5.97 22.16 9.67
CA TYR A 292 6.66 22.63 8.48
C TYR A 292 5.77 23.48 7.58
N PHE A 293 6.36 24.29 6.71
CA PHE A 293 5.66 25.04 5.68
C PHE A 293 6.23 24.74 4.30
N VAL A 294 5.34 24.55 3.32
CA VAL A 294 5.75 24.54 1.92
C VAL A 294 6.00 25.97 1.48
N ASN A 295 7.24 26.27 1.12
CA ASN A 295 7.60 27.58 0.63
C ASN A 295 7.24 27.69 -0.85
N ARG A 296 6.12 28.35 -1.15
CA ARG A 296 5.69 28.63 -2.53
C ARG A 296 6.33 29.89 -3.13
N TYR A 297 7.06 30.67 -2.33
CA TYR A 297 7.54 32.00 -2.69
C TYR A 297 9.07 32.07 -2.92
N VAL A 298 9.78 30.95 -2.79
CA VAL A 298 11.19 30.85 -3.21
C VAL A 298 11.21 30.36 -4.66
N PHE A 299 10.84 31.25 -5.57
CA PHE A 299 11.10 31.21 -7.00
C PHE A 299 11.18 32.64 -7.53
#